data_AF-A0A1I6YBB2-F1
#
_entry.id   AF-A0A1I6YBB2-F1
#
_cell.length_a   1.000
_cell.length_b   1.000
_cell.length_c   1.000
_cell.angle_alpha   90.00
_cell.angle_beta   90.00
_cell.angle_gamma   90.00
#
_symmetry.space_group_name_H-M   'P 1'
#
loop_
_entity.id
_entity.type
_entity.pdbx_description
1 polymer ?
#
loop_
_entity_poly.entity_id
_entity_poly.type
_entity_poly.pdbx_seq_one_letter_code
_entity_poly.pdbx_strand_id
1 'polypeptide(L)'
;MPRLSPVTTILLRECAGTGLAVAAFAYSGWITVVLNLSLVTTITHPSEPGIELHAFFGALACLLWWTGIAGLRLAGWRTNWPTRIGLLLTGIHTIELTVAAVVHYT
;
A
#
# COMPACT_ATOMS: atom_id res chain seq x y z
N MET A 1 -2.68 39.97 -4.24
CA MET A 1 -2.07 38.71 -3.77
C MET A 1 -0.70 38.57 -4.42
N PRO A 2 0.39 38.41 -3.65
CA PRO A 2 1.71 38.20 -4.25
C PRO A 2 1.70 36.86 -5.01
N ARG A 3 2.12 36.87 -6.28
CA ARG A 3 2.25 35.65 -7.07
C ARG A 3 3.42 34.84 -6.50
N LEU A 4 3.15 33.60 -6.10
CA LEU A 4 4.20 32.65 -5.72
C LEU A 4 5.18 32.49 -6.88
N SER A 5 6.48 32.52 -6.54
CA SER A 5 7.53 32.26 -7.51
C SER A 5 7.37 30.84 -8.10
N PRO A 6 7.69 30.64 -9.38
CA PRO A 6 7.68 29.31 -10.00
C PRO A 6 8.55 28.32 -9.23
N VAL A 7 9.68 28.79 -8.67
CA VAL A 7 10.62 27.97 -7.91
C VAL A 7 10.01 27.47 -6.61
N THR A 8 9.35 28.34 -5.83
CA THR A 8 8.69 27.92 -4.59
C THR A 8 7.55 26.96 -4.85
N THR A 9 6.84 27.12 -5.95
CA THR A 9 5.75 26.20 -6.33
C THR A 9 6.27 24.81 -6.70
N ILE A 10 7.37 24.72 -7.45
CA ILE A 10 8.01 23.44 -7.79
C ILE A 10 8.52 22.74 -6.53
N LEU A 11 9.22 23.48 -5.66
CA LEU A 11 9.82 22.91 -4.45
C LEU A 11 8.75 22.42 -3.46
N LEU A 12 7.64 23.15 -3.30
CA LEU A 12 6.49 22.69 -2.52
C LEU A 12 5.86 21.42 -3.11
N ARG A 13 5.72 21.35 -4.44
CA ARG A 13 5.19 20.17 -5.13
C ARG A 13 6.09 18.95 -4.93
N GLU A 14 7.41 19.12 -5.00
CA GLU A 14 8.38 18.05 -4.75
C GLU A 14 8.35 17.59 -3.28
N CYS A 15 8.36 18.52 -2.32
CA CYS A 15 8.27 18.18 -0.90
C CYS A 15 6.94 17.49 -0.54
N ALA A 16 5.82 17.98 -1.05
CA ALA A 16 4.52 17.36 -0.82
C ALA A 16 4.44 15.97 -1.47
N GLY A 17 4.93 15.84 -2.71
CA GLY A 17 4.95 14.56 -3.43
C GLY A 17 5.85 13.52 -2.75
N THR A 18 7.05 13.91 -2.35
CA THR A 18 7.99 13.02 -1.64
C THR A 18 7.47 12.65 -0.25
N GLY A 19 6.94 13.60 0.51
CA GLY A 19 6.33 13.33 1.81
C GLY A 19 5.15 12.35 1.71
N LEU A 20 4.25 12.56 0.74
CA LEU A 20 3.14 11.64 0.47
C LEU A 20 3.64 10.25 0.07
N ALA A 21 4.66 10.17 -0.79
CA ALA A 21 5.26 8.92 -1.21
C ALA A 21 5.85 8.13 -0.04
N VAL A 22 6.67 8.78 0.80
CA VAL A 22 7.33 8.16 1.95
C VAL A 22 6.30 7.63 2.94
N ALA A 23 5.32 8.46 3.33
CA ALA A 23 4.29 8.05 4.28
C ALA A 23 3.48 6.87 3.74
N ALA A 24 3.01 6.97 2.48
CA ALA A 24 2.13 5.96 1.92
C ALA A 24 2.84 4.62 1.69
N PHE A 25 4.10 4.61 1.23
CA PHE A 25 4.87 3.37 1.13
C PHE A 25 5.20 2.76 2.49
N ALA A 26 5.53 3.58 3.50
CA ALA A 26 5.80 3.09 4.85
C ALA A 26 4.56 2.42 5.46
N TYR A 27 3.38 3.05 5.37
CA TYR A 27 2.15 2.46 5.86
C TYR A 27 1.73 1.22 5.07
N SER A 28 1.86 1.25 3.74
CA SER A 28 1.60 0.08 2.90
C SER A 28 2.47 -1.11 3.33
N GLY A 29 3.78 -0.91 3.47
CA GLY A 29 4.70 -1.95 3.92
C GLY A 29 4.38 -2.47 5.31
N TRP A 30 4.07 -1.59 6.27
CA TRP A 30 3.71 -1.99 7.63
C TRP A 30 2.44 -2.85 7.66
N ILE A 31 1.40 -2.45 6.93
CA ILE A 31 0.15 -3.22 6.86
C ILE A 31 0.40 -4.59 6.20
N THR A 32 1.19 -4.66 5.13
CA THR A 32 1.55 -5.93 4.49
C THR A 32 2.28 -6.88 5.44
N VAL A 33 3.19 -6.38 6.28
CA VAL A 33 3.87 -7.19 7.30
C VAL A 33 2.88 -7.73 8.34
N VAL A 34 1.99 -6.86 8.86
CA VAL A 34 0.96 -7.27 9.83
C VAL A 34 0.06 -8.34 9.22
N LEU A 35 -0.36 -8.18 7.97
CA LEU A 35 -1.19 -9.16 7.28
C LEU A 35 -0.49 -10.50 7.10
N ASN A 36 0.77 -10.49 6.66
CA ASN A 36 1.53 -11.72 6.51
C ASN A 36 1.68 -12.47 7.84
N LEU A 37 1.92 -11.75 8.94
CA LEU A 37 1.94 -12.34 10.28
C LEU A 37 0.58 -12.94 10.65
N SER A 38 -0.50 -12.18 10.46
CA SER A 38 -1.86 -12.62 10.75
C SER A 38 -2.24 -13.87 9.97
N LEU A 39 -1.93 -13.93 8.66
CA LEU A 39 -2.20 -15.09 7.82
C LEU A 39 -1.46 -16.33 8.33
N VAL A 40 -0.19 -16.21 8.70
CA VAL A 40 0.59 -17.32 9.29
C VAL A 40 -0.06 -17.80 10.58
N THR A 41 -0.55 -16.89 11.43
CA THR A 41 -1.25 -17.27 12.66
C THR A 41 -2.59 -17.96 12.37
N THR A 42 -3.37 -17.50 11.40
CA THR A 42 -4.64 -18.13 11.00
C THR A 42 -4.44 -19.54 10.43
N ILE A 43 -3.38 -19.75 9.64
CA ILE A 43 -3.05 -21.08 9.10
C ILE A 43 -2.59 -22.04 10.21
N THR A 44 -1.86 -21.55 11.22
CA THR A 44 -1.31 -22.39 12.30
C THR A 44 -2.28 -22.65 13.44
N HIS A 45 -3.21 -21.73 13.71
CA HIS A 45 -4.23 -21.81 14.76
C HIS A 45 -5.55 -21.24 14.22
N PRO A 46 -6.43 -22.06 13.63
CA PRO A 46 -7.63 -21.60 12.90
C PRO A 46 -8.79 -21.09 13.79
N SER A 47 -8.49 -20.66 15.02
CA SER A 47 -9.50 -20.35 16.04
C SER A 47 -10.24 -19.02 15.87
N GLU A 48 -9.90 -18.16 14.89
CA GLU A 48 -10.62 -16.89 14.67
C GLU A 48 -10.72 -16.51 13.17
N PRO A 49 -11.93 -16.22 12.63
CA PRO A 49 -12.12 -15.84 11.24
C PRO A 49 -11.99 -14.32 11.08
N GLY A 50 -10.76 -13.85 10.85
CA GLY A 50 -10.46 -12.44 10.57
C GLY A 50 -10.48 -12.06 9.09
N ILE A 51 -11.12 -12.84 8.21
CA ILE A 51 -10.96 -12.73 6.74
C ILE A 51 -11.40 -11.37 6.20
N GLU A 52 -12.51 -10.81 6.71
CA GLU A 52 -12.98 -9.49 6.29
C GLU A 52 -11.99 -8.38 6.67
N LEU A 53 -11.40 -8.49 7.87
CA LEU A 53 -10.39 -7.56 8.35
C LEU A 53 -9.09 -7.69 7.53
N HIS A 54 -8.70 -8.92 7.20
CA HIS A 54 -7.57 -9.21 6.32
C HIS A 54 -7.79 -8.63 4.92
N ALA A 55 -9.00 -8.77 4.37
CA ALA A 55 -9.40 -8.19 3.09
C ALA A 55 -9.29 -6.67 3.10
N PHE A 56 -9.84 -6.06 4.15
CA PHE A 56 -9.85 -4.61 4.31
C PHE A 56 -8.42 -4.05 4.39
N PHE A 57 -7.58 -4.63 5.24
CA PHE A 57 -6.19 -4.20 5.36
C PHE A 57 -5.38 -4.49 4.08
N GLY A 58 -5.63 -5.60 3.38
CA GLY A 58 -4.96 -5.90 2.11
C GLY A 58 -5.30 -4.87 1.02
N ALA A 59 -6.58 -4.48 0.95
CA ALA A 59 -7.04 -3.40 0.08
C ALA A 59 -6.42 -2.05 0.48
N LEU A 60 -6.37 -1.74 1.78
CA LEU A 60 -5.75 -0.52 2.29
C LEU A 60 -4.25 -0.45 1.97
N ALA A 61 -3.52 -1.56 2.13
CA ALA A 61 -2.10 -1.65 1.77
C ALA A 61 -1.89 -1.37 0.27
N CYS A 62 -2.72 -1.95 -0.60
CA CYS A 62 -2.68 -1.68 -2.03
C CYS A 62 -2.97 -0.21 -2.34
N LEU A 63 -4.05 0.35 -1.78
CA LEU A 63 -4.42 1.75 -2.00
C LEU A 63 -3.31 2.70 -1.56
N LEU A 64 -2.71 2.47 -0.38
CA LEU A 64 -1.58 3.25 0.11
C LEU A 64 -0.37 3.14 -0.83
N TRP A 65 -0.06 1.96 -1.37
CA TRP A 65 1.00 1.82 -2.36
C TRP A 65 0.74 2.69 -3.60
N TRP A 66 -0.48 2.65 -4.15
CA TRP A 66 -0.88 3.48 -5.29
C TRP A 66 -0.88 4.98 -4.95
N THR A 67 -1.22 5.32 -3.71
CA THR A 67 -1.13 6.70 -3.20
C THR A 67 0.33 7.16 -3.15
N GLY A 68 1.26 6.28 -2.78
CA GLY A 68 2.69 6.56 -2.81
C GLY A 68 3.23 6.77 -4.22
N ILE A 69 2.74 5.99 -5.20
CA ILE A 69 3.02 6.21 -6.62
C ILE A 69 2.50 7.58 -7.08
N ALA A 70 1.31 7.97 -6.67
CA ALA A 70 0.78 9.31 -6.95
C ALA A 70 1.66 10.41 -6.36
N GLY A 71 2.18 10.23 -5.14
CA GLY A 71 3.17 11.10 -4.52
C GLY A 71 4.45 11.24 -5.34
N LEU A 72 5.03 10.14 -5.82
CA LEU A 72 6.21 10.18 -6.69
C LEU A 72 5.95 10.91 -8.00
N ARG A 73 4.77 10.70 -8.62
CA ARG A 73 4.38 11.43 -9.85
C ARG A 73 4.21 12.93 -9.57
N LEU A 74 3.64 13.28 -8.42
CA LEU A 74 3.57 14.67 -7.95
C LEU A 74 4.97 15.26 -7.75
N ALA A 75 5.94 14.50 -7.26
CA ALA A 75 7.33 14.95 -7.18
C ALA A 75 8.05 14.99 -8.55
N GLY A 76 7.43 14.52 -9.64
CA GLY A 76 8.05 14.46 -10.97
C GLY A 76 8.99 13.26 -11.18
N TRP A 77 8.94 12.26 -10.30
CA TRP A 77 9.80 11.09 -10.35
C TRP A 77 9.23 10.02 -11.30
N ARG A 78 10.12 9.24 -11.93
CA ARG A 78 9.70 8.07 -12.73
C ARG A 78 9.19 6.97 -11.82
N THR A 79 8.01 6.44 -12.12
CA THR A 79 7.33 5.45 -11.26
C THR A 79 7.33 4.02 -11.81
N ASN A 80 8.18 3.69 -12.79
CA ASN A 80 8.16 2.38 -13.46
C ASN A 80 8.37 1.20 -12.49
N TRP A 81 9.39 1.28 -11.63
CA TRP A 81 9.67 0.24 -10.64
C TRP A 81 8.60 0.18 -9.53
N PRO A 82 8.19 1.30 -8.90
CA PRO A 82 7.09 1.31 -7.93
C PRO A 82 5.78 0.72 -8.49
N THR A 83 5.48 0.98 -9.76
CA THR A 83 4.27 0.46 -10.43
C THR A 83 4.32 -1.07 -10.54
N ARG A 84 5.48 -1.64 -10.90
CA ARG A 84 5.64 -3.11 -10.96
C ARG A 84 5.42 -3.75 -9.59
N ILE A 85 5.94 -3.14 -8.53
CA ILE A 85 5.74 -3.64 -7.17
C ILE A 85 4.29 -3.51 -6.73
N GLY A 86 3.61 -2.41 -7.06
CA GLY A 86 2.20 -2.22 -6.72
C GLY A 86 1.31 -3.30 -7.35
N LEU A 87 1.60 -3.67 -8.59
CA LEU A 87 0.93 -4.79 -9.26
C LEU A 87 1.22 -6.13 -8.58
N LEU A 88 2.49 -6.37 -8.20
CA LEU A 88 2.87 -7.58 -7.47
C LEU A 88 2.17 -7.67 -6.11
N LEU A 89 2.15 -6.59 -5.33
CA LEU A 89 1.47 -6.49 -4.03
C LEU A 89 -0.02 -6.78 -4.14
N THR A 90 -0.66 -6.21 -5.17
CA THR A 90 -2.08 -6.47 -5.47
C THR A 90 -2.31 -7.97 -5.73
N GLY A 91 -1.42 -8.61 -6.50
CA GLY A 91 -1.45 -10.04 -6.76
C GLY A 91 -1.29 -10.88 -5.49
N ILE A 92 -0.30 -10.56 -4.65
CA ILE A 92 -0.03 -11.26 -3.39
C ILE A 92 -1.25 -11.19 -2.46
N HIS A 93 -1.78 -10.00 -2.19
CA HIS A 93 -2.94 -9.87 -1.30
C HIS A 93 -4.20 -10.55 -1.85
N THR A 94 -4.35 -10.62 -3.17
CA THR A 94 -5.46 -11.38 -3.79
C THR A 94 -5.29 -12.89 -3.54
N ILE A 95 -4.07 -13.42 -3.67
CA ILE A 95 -3.76 -14.83 -3.41
C ILE A 95 -3.96 -15.16 -1.93
N GLU A 96 -3.42 -14.34 -1.03
CA GLU A 96 -3.59 -14.49 0.42
C GLU A 96 -5.08 -14.58 0.80
N LEU A 97 -5.90 -13.68 0.24
CA LEU A 97 -7.34 -13.69 0.48
C LEU A 97 -8.00 -14.99 0.02
N THR A 98 -7.60 -15.46 -1.16
CA THR A 98 -8.15 -16.68 -1.75
C THR A 98 -7.80 -17.89 -0.89
N VAL A 99 -6.56 -17.97 -0.40
CA VAL A 99 -6.11 -19.03 0.51
C VAL A 99 -6.87 -18.97 1.83
N ALA A 100 -6.98 -17.79 2.44
CA ALA A 100 -7.71 -17.62 3.70
C ALA A 100 -9.18 -18.00 3.56
N ALA A 101 -9.82 -17.64 2.44
CA ALA A 101 -11.20 -18.03 2.14
C ALA A 101 -11.32 -19.55 2.00
N VAL A 102 -10.45 -20.21 1.23
CA VAL A 102 -10.48 -21.67 1.07
C VAL A 102 -10.33 -22.38 2.42
N VAL A 103 -9.34 -22.00 3.23
CA VAL A 103 -9.09 -22.62 4.55
C VAL A 103 -10.29 -22.47 5.49
N HIS A 104 -11.06 -21.38 5.37
CA HIS A 104 -12.25 -21.19 6.21
C HIS A 104 -13.45 -22.05 5.80
N TYR A 105 -13.57 -22.37 4.52
CA TYR A 105 -14.67 -23.17 3.97
C TYR A 105 -14.38 -24.68 3.88
N THR A 106 -13.15 -25.11 4.18
CA THR A 106 -12.74 -26.53 4.27
C THR A 106 -12.70 -27.01 5.71
#